data_AF-A0A4R9LRY9-F1
#
_entry.id   AF-A0A4R9LRY9-F1
#
_cell.length_a   1.000
_cell.length_b   1.000
_cell.length_c   1.000
_cell.angle_alpha   90.00
_cell.angle_beta   90.00
_cell.angle_gamma   90.00
#
_symmetry.space_group_name_H-M   'P 1'
#
loop_
_entity.id
_entity.type
_entity.pdbx_description
1 polymer ?
#
loop_
_entity_poly.entity_id
_entity_poly.type
_entity_poly.pdbx_seq_one_letter_code
_entity_poly.pdbx_strand_id
1 'polypeptide(L)'
;MQLSTFFSDFFLSIVSLYAAFRLNRLTSVSGIAGTYAFAIIGISAGLGSIHFLGISALDPIYRFFVGLSGYVGVVLIGVAYFHLGIRKLVRNQLFLIVGILFIVYIVFGYFVSFPILSTILGGISMLLVIFVCIRKISKEKTSAVYGLAGAALFILAGLVIGTKGFTGPILNVDLFHIGLAIANYCLGTSILKLK
;
A
#
# COMPACT_ATOMS: atom_id res chain seq x y z
N MET A 1 2.29 24.86 5.43
CA MET A 1 2.93 23.53 5.32
C MET A 1 1.94 22.40 5.57
N GLN A 2 1.06 22.48 6.57
CA GLN A 2 -0.01 21.50 6.79
C GLN A 2 -0.99 21.36 5.61
N LEU A 3 -1.27 22.47 4.91
CA LEU A 3 -2.22 22.47 3.78
C LEU A 3 -1.72 21.68 2.55
N SER A 4 -0.42 21.72 2.22
CA SER A 4 0.12 20.94 1.09
C SER A 4 0.07 19.45 1.41
N THR A 5 0.40 19.08 2.65
CA THR A 5 0.32 17.71 3.12
C THR A 5 -1.12 17.19 3.12
N PHE A 6 -2.09 18.01 3.56
CA PHE A 6 -3.52 17.71 3.41
C PHE A 6 -3.88 17.32 1.97
N PHE A 7 -3.52 18.15 0.99
CA PHE A 7 -3.86 17.86 -0.42
C PHE A 7 -3.15 16.61 -0.94
N SER A 8 -1.88 16.40 -0.58
CA SER A 8 -1.13 15.22 -1.01
C SER A 8 -1.72 13.92 -0.44
N ASP A 9 -2.14 13.93 0.83
CA ASP A 9 -2.77 12.79 1.50
C ASP A 9 -4.18 12.53 0.97
N PHE A 10 -4.94 13.60 0.73
CA PHE A 10 -6.25 13.51 0.11
C PHE A 10 -6.17 12.92 -1.30
N PHE A 11 -5.18 13.33 -2.09
CA PHE A 11 -4.92 12.76 -3.40
C PHE A 11 -4.56 11.26 -3.32
N LEU A 12 -3.66 10.89 -2.41
CA LEU A 12 -3.33 9.48 -2.14
C LEU A 12 -4.58 8.67 -1.73
N SER A 13 -5.44 9.25 -0.90
CA SER A 13 -6.70 8.65 -0.47
C SER A 13 -7.61 8.34 -1.66
N ILE A 14 -7.88 9.34 -2.51
CA ILE A 14 -8.72 9.19 -3.71
C ILE A 14 -8.16 8.11 -4.63
N VAL A 15 -6.86 8.16 -4.94
CA VAL A 15 -6.24 7.24 -5.89
C VAL A 15 -6.27 5.80 -5.36
N SER A 16 -6.01 5.61 -4.06
CA SER A 16 -6.04 4.29 -3.42
C SER A 16 -7.47 3.74 -3.36
N LEU A 17 -8.45 4.55 -2.96
CA LEU A 17 -9.86 4.14 -2.95
C LEU A 17 -10.38 3.84 -4.36
N TYR A 18 -9.94 4.60 -5.36
CA TYR A 18 -10.24 4.31 -6.77
C TYR A 18 -9.65 2.97 -7.22
N ALA A 19 -8.41 2.67 -6.85
CA ALA A 19 -7.81 1.35 -7.11
C ALA A 19 -8.60 0.22 -6.44
N ALA A 20 -8.99 0.40 -5.17
CA ALA A 20 -9.82 -0.56 -4.44
C ALA A 20 -11.18 -0.78 -5.12
N PHE A 21 -11.86 0.30 -5.51
CA PHE A 21 -13.15 0.25 -6.19
C PHE A 21 -13.09 -0.54 -7.50
N ARG A 22 -12.03 -0.35 -8.29
CA ARG A 22 -11.83 -1.10 -9.54
C ARG A 22 -11.62 -2.60 -9.28
N LEU A 23 -10.84 -2.95 -8.25
CA LEU A 23 -10.51 -4.33 -7.92
C LEU A 23 -11.64 -5.08 -7.22
N ASN A 24 -12.58 -4.37 -6.56
CA ASN A 24 -13.74 -4.98 -5.90
C ASN A 24 -14.66 -5.74 -6.87
N ARG A 25 -14.53 -5.49 -8.18
CA ARG A 25 -15.25 -6.21 -9.24
C ARG A 25 -14.70 -7.61 -9.50
N LEU A 26 -13.51 -7.92 -8.99
CA LEU A 26 -12.85 -9.21 -9.18
C LEU A 26 -13.17 -10.15 -8.02
N THR A 27 -13.57 -11.38 -8.34
CA THR A 27 -13.81 -12.43 -7.34
C THR A 27 -12.55 -13.26 -7.03
N SER A 28 -11.46 -13.02 -7.75
CA SER A 28 -10.17 -13.68 -7.51
C SER A 28 -9.56 -13.27 -6.18
N VAL A 29 -8.73 -14.13 -5.61
CA VAL A 29 -8.01 -13.82 -4.35
C VAL A 29 -7.11 -12.59 -4.53
N SER A 30 -6.50 -12.40 -5.70
CA SER A 30 -5.71 -11.20 -6.00
C SER A 30 -6.56 -9.92 -6.00
N GLY A 31 -7.77 -9.98 -6.55
CA GLY A 31 -8.72 -8.87 -6.56
C GLY A 31 -9.18 -8.49 -5.16
N ILE A 32 -9.56 -9.49 -4.35
CA ILE A 32 -10.00 -9.29 -2.97
C ILE A 32 -8.85 -8.75 -2.11
N ALA A 33 -7.66 -9.35 -2.19
CA ALA A 33 -6.49 -8.90 -1.45
C ALA A 33 -6.11 -7.46 -1.83
N GLY A 34 -6.07 -7.14 -3.14
CA GLY A 34 -5.81 -5.79 -3.62
C GLY A 34 -6.87 -4.78 -3.19
N THR A 35 -8.15 -5.18 -3.19
CA THR A 35 -9.25 -4.31 -2.71
C THR A 35 -9.05 -3.91 -1.25
N TYR A 36 -8.82 -4.88 -0.37
CA TYR A 36 -8.57 -4.58 1.04
C TYR A 36 -7.27 -3.79 1.24
N ALA A 37 -6.21 -4.14 0.51
CA ALA A 37 -4.94 -3.42 0.56
C ALA A 37 -5.11 -1.92 0.29
N PHE A 38 -5.67 -1.57 -0.87
CA PHE A 38 -5.82 -0.18 -1.28
C PHE A 38 -6.93 0.54 -0.51
N ALA A 39 -7.96 -0.16 -0.03
CA ALA A 39 -8.97 0.44 0.84
C ALA A 39 -8.37 0.86 2.18
N ILE A 40 -7.56 0.00 2.83
CA ILE A 40 -6.87 0.33 4.09
C ILE A 40 -5.94 1.52 3.89
N ILE A 41 -5.12 1.51 2.82
CA ILE A 41 -4.21 2.62 2.51
C ILE A 41 -5.00 3.92 2.26
N GLY A 42 -6.09 3.83 1.49
CA GLY A 42 -6.93 4.98 1.15
C GLY A 42 -7.63 5.60 2.35
N ILE A 43 -8.18 4.78 3.26
CA ILE A 43 -8.77 5.24 4.51
C ILE A 43 -7.70 5.88 5.41
N SER A 44 -6.52 5.26 5.52
CA SER A 44 -5.40 5.81 6.28
C SER A 44 -4.99 7.20 5.78
N ALA A 45 -4.82 7.38 4.48
CA ALA A 45 -4.46 8.66 3.88
C ALA A 45 -5.60 9.70 4.00
N GLY A 46 -6.86 9.25 3.93
CA GLY A 46 -8.02 10.12 4.15
C GLY A 46 -8.07 10.65 5.59
N LEU A 47 -7.82 9.79 6.58
CA LEU A 47 -7.67 10.21 7.97
C LEU A 47 -6.44 11.10 8.19
N GLY A 48 -5.34 10.83 7.48
CA GLY A 48 -4.16 11.69 7.47
C GLY A 48 -4.47 13.09 6.94
N SER A 49 -5.28 13.20 5.87
CA SER A 49 -5.74 14.50 5.38
C SER A 49 -6.51 15.28 6.46
N ILE A 50 -7.41 14.63 7.20
CA ILE A 50 -8.16 15.27 8.30
C ILE A 50 -7.22 15.70 9.43
N HIS A 51 -6.24 14.86 9.78
CA HIS A 51 -5.20 15.19 10.76
C HIS A 51 -4.41 16.45 10.33
N PHE A 52 -3.97 16.52 9.08
CA PHE A 52 -3.23 17.67 8.55
C PHE A 52 -4.10 18.92 8.34
N LEU A 53 -5.43 18.83 8.39
CA LEU A 53 -6.32 20.00 8.53
C LEU A 53 -6.37 20.57 9.96
N GLY A 54 -5.71 19.92 10.92
CA GLY A 54 -5.69 20.33 12.34
C GLY A 54 -6.83 19.75 13.17
N ILE A 55 -7.62 18.81 12.63
CA ILE A 55 -8.70 18.15 13.35
C ILE A 55 -8.12 16.92 14.08
N SER A 56 -7.73 17.11 15.34
CA SER A 56 -7.07 16.07 16.14
C SER A 56 -8.02 15.04 16.78
N ALA A 57 -9.33 15.25 16.67
CA ALA A 57 -10.33 14.36 17.28
C ALA A 57 -10.25 12.90 16.79
N LEU A 58 -9.70 12.68 15.58
CA LEU A 58 -9.57 11.36 14.96
C LEU A 58 -8.14 10.79 15.04
N ASP A 59 -7.20 11.45 15.73
CA ASP A 59 -5.80 11.03 15.80
C ASP A 59 -5.58 9.58 16.24
N PRO A 60 -6.30 9.04 17.25
CA PRO A 60 -6.15 7.64 17.62
C PRO A 60 -6.53 6.69 16.48
N ILE A 61 -7.59 7.01 15.74
CA ILE A 61 -8.09 6.23 14.60
C ILE A 61 -7.12 6.35 13.43
N TYR A 62 -6.65 7.57 13.14
CA TYR A 62 -5.62 7.83 12.14
C TYR A 62 -4.36 6.99 12.38
N ARG A 63 -3.79 7.04 13.60
CA ARG A 63 -2.59 6.28 13.97
C ARG A 63 -2.81 4.77 13.86
N PHE A 64 -4.01 4.29 14.22
CA PHE A 64 -4.38 2.89 14.02
C PHE A 64 -4.34 2.51 12.54
N PHE A 65 -4.94 3.31 11.65
CA PHE A 65 -4.96 3.03 10.22
C PHE A 65 -3.59 3.19 9.54
N VAL A 66 -2.73 4.10 10.01
CA VAL A 66 -1.34 4.21 9.54
C VAL A 66 -0.58 2.90 9.82
N GLY A 67 -0.71 2.38 11.04
CA GLY A 67 -0.13 1.09 11.39
C GLY A 67 -0.74 -0.06 10.58
N LEU A 68 -2.07 -0.11 10.49
CA LEU A 68 -2.78 -1.15 9.74
C LEU A 68 -2.37 -1.15 8.25
N SER A 69 -2.20 0.04 7.65
CA SER A 69 -1.72 0.21 6.29
C SER A 69 -0.32 -0.39 6.11
N GLY A 70 0.62 -0.08 7.00
CA GLY A 70 1.99 -0.58 6.94
C GLY A 70 2.11 -2.09 7.13
N TYR A 71 1.39 -2.68 8.09
CA TYR A 71 1.49 -4.10 8.43
C TYR A 71 0.59 -5.01 7.61
N VAL A 72 -0.60 -4.53 7.23
CA VAL A 72 -1.62 -5.34 6.55
C VAL A 72 -1.79 -4.87 5.11
N GLY A 73 -2.02 -3.57 4.90
CA GLY A 73 -2.31 -3.00 3.58
C GLY A 73 -1.22 -3.34 2.55
N VAL A 74 0.03 -2.96 2.83
CA VAL A 74 1.16 -3.20 1.90
C VAL A 74 1.40 -4.70 1.68
N VAL A 75 1.27 -5.51 2.74
CA VAL A 75 1.51 -6.96 2.64
C VAL A 75 0.45 -7.65 1.79
N LEU A 76 -0.79 -7.20 1.85
CA LEU A 76 -1.87 -7.72 1.01
C LEU A 76 -1.64 -7.41 -0.49
N ILE A 77 -0.93 -6.33 -0.83
CA ILE A 77 -0.46 -6.14 -2.21
C ILE A 77 0.47 -7.28 -2.60
N GLY A 78 1.46 -7.61 -1.76
CA GLY A 78 2.36 -8.75 -1.98
C GLY A 78 1.59 -10.07 -2.14
N VAL A 79 0.60 -10.34 -1.28
CA VAL A 79 -0.27 -11.53 -1.36
C VAL A 79 -1.05 -11.58 -2.68
N ALA A 80 -1.52 -10.42 -3.19
CA ALA A 80 -2.19 -10.37 -4.48
C ALA A 80 -1.27 -10.83 -5.61
N TYR A 81 -0.02 -10.35 -5.65
CA TYR A 81 0.97 -10.79 -6.64
C TYR A 81 1.43 -12.23 -6.43
N PHE A 82 1.56 -12.69 -5.18
CA PHE A 82 1.84 -14.09 -4.87
C PHE A 82 0.80 -15.03 -5.52
N HIS A 83 -0.48 -14.68 -5.41
CA HIS A 83 -1.57 -15.40 -6.04
C HIS A 83 -1.46 -15.40 -7.57
N LEU A 84 -1.09 -14.26 -8.15
CA LEU A 84 -0.98 -14.10 -9.61
C LEU A 84 0.20 -14.88 -10.21
N GLY A 85 1.36 -14.94 -9.54
CA GLY A 85 2.61 -15.41 -10.16
C GLY A 85 3.23 -16.67 -9.59
N ILE A 86 2.89 -17.07 -8.36
CA ILE A 86 3.60 -18.15 -7.66
C ILE A 86 2.64 -19.27 -7.26
N ARG A 87 1.63 -18.98 -6.46
CA ARG A 87 0.75 -20.01 -5.90
C ARG A 87 -0.69 -19.53 -5.84
N LYS A 88 -1.58 -20.31 -6.43
CA LYS A 88 -3.03 -20.08 -6.34
C LYS A 88 -3.51 -20.34 -4.91
N LEU A 89 -3.68 -19.26 -4.16
CA LEU A 89 -4.35 -19.27 -2.86
C LEU A 89 -5.86 -19.45 -3.00
N VAL A 90 -6.49 -20.07 -1.99
CA VAL A 90 -7.95 -20.10 -1.84
C VAL A 90 -8.43 -19.00 -0.88
N ARG A 91 -9.71 -18.64 -0.96
CA ARG A 91 -10.29 -17.52 -0.19
C ARG A 91 -10.12 -17.66 1.33
N ASN A 92 -10.28 -18.87 1.88
CA ASN A 92 -10.10 -19.10 3.32
C ASN A 92 -8.65 -18.85 3.77
N GLN A 93 -7.66 -19.15 2.91
CA GLN A 93 -6.25 -18.85 3.21
C GLN A 93 -6.00 -17.34 3.22
N LEU A 94 -6.65 -16.56 2.34
CA LEU A 94 -6.54 -15.11 2.38
C LEU A 94 -7.03 -14.55 3.71
N PHE A 95 -8.20 -14.96 4.19
CA PHE A 95 -8.72 -14.47 5.47
C PHE A 95 -7.87 -14.90 6.66
N LEU A 96 -7.30 -16.11 6.62
CA LEU A 96 -6.33 -16.54 7.62
C LEU A 96 -5.07 -15.64 7.60
N ILE A 97 -4.53 -15.34 6.41
CA ILE A 97 -3.38 -14.42 6.27
C ILE A 97 -3.73 -13.04 6.82
N VAL A 98 -4.90 -12.48 6.47
CA VAL A 98 -5.37 -11.19 7.01
C VAL A 98 -5.44 -11.22 8.54
N GLY A 99 -6.01 -12.29 9.12
CA GLY A 99 -6.10 -12.46 10.57
C GLY A 99 -4.72 -12.53 11.23
N ILE A 100 -3.77 -13.28 10.65
CA ILE A 100 -2.40 -13.36 11.15
C ILE A 100 -1.72 -11.99 11.06
N LEU A 101 -1.82 -11.28 9.93
CA LEU A 101 -1.23 -9.95 9.76
C LEU A 101 -1.83 -8.93 10.73
N PHE A 102 -3.14 -9.04 11.00
CA PHE A 102 -3.80 -8.21 12.01
C PHE A 102 -3.28 -8.49 13.41
N ILE A 103 -3.13 -9.77 13.80
CA ILE A 103 -2.52 -10.14 15.09
C ILE A 103 -1.09 -9.62 15.18
N VAL A 104 -0.28 -9.78 14.12
CA VAL A 104 1.09 -9.24 14.05
C VAL A 104 1.07 -7.72 14.24
N TYR A 105 0.15 -7.01 13.60
CA TYR A 105 -0.01 -5.57 13.80
C TYR A 105 -0.34 -5.23 15.26
N ILE A 106 -1.28 -5.93 15.89
CA ILE A 106 -1.64 -5.68 17.29
C ILE A 106 -0.44 -5.93 18.22
N VAL A 107 0.24 -7.07 18.08
CA VAL A 107 1.39 -7.44 18.91
C VAL A 107 2.54 -6.46 18.74
N PHE A 108 2.98 -6.21 17.51
CA PHE A 108 4.16 -5.38 17.25
C PHE A 108 3.87 -3.87 17.19
N GLY A 109 2.61 -3.48 17.05
CA GLY A 109 2.18 -2.09 17.09
C GLY A 109 1.95 -1.56 18.49
N TYR A 110 1.54 -2.42 19.43
CA TYR A 110 1.12 -1.98 20.78
C TYR A 110 1.86 -2.65 21.94
N PHE A 111 2.37 -3.88 21.77
CA PHE A 111 2.95 -4.65 22.88
C PHE A 111 4.47 -4.85 22.75
N VAL A 112 4.98 -5.03 21.53
CA VAL A 112 6.40 -5.30 21.27
C VAL A 112 6.93 -4.29 20.26
N SER A 113 7.77 -3.36 20.71
CA SER A 113 8.36 -2.37 19.80
C SER A 113 9.38 -3.02 18.86
N PHE A 114 9.00 -3.21 17.60
CA PHE A 114 9.92 -3.58 16.53
C PHE A 114 9.75 -2.65 15.32
N PRO A 115 10.33 -1.43 15.37
CA PRO A 115 10.00 -0.34 14.47
C PRO A 115 10.27 -0.61 12.98
N ILE A 116 11.17 -1.54 12.66
CA ILE A 116 11.57 -1.85 11.28
C ILE A 116 10.73 -2.96 10.64
N LEU A 117 9.87 -3.64 11.41
CA LEU A 117 9.13 -4.81 10.93
C LEU A 117 8.19 -4.46 9.76
N SER A 118 7.45 -3.36 9.86
CA SER A 118 6.56 -2.92 8.76
C SER A 118 7.35 -2.62 7.49
N THR A 119 8.52 -2.01 7.60
CA THR A 119 9.43 -1.75 6.48
C THR A 119 9.94 -3.05 5.85
N ILE A 120 10.33 -4.05 6.67
CA ILE A 120 10.77 -5.35 6.17
C ILE A 120 9.63 -6.06 5.43
N LEU A 121 8.43 -6.10 6.03
CA LEU A 121 7.25 -6.72 5.42
C LEU A 121 6.87 -6.03 4.11
N GLY A 122 6.92 -4.70 4.06
CA GLY A 122 6.70 -3.92 2.85
C GLY A 122 7.76 -4.20 1.79
N GLY A 123 9.03 -4.25 2.17
CA GLY A 123 10.15 -4.58 1.28
C GLY A 123 10.00 -5.97 0.66
N ILE A 124 9.72 -6.99 1.47
CA ILE A 124 9.45 -8.36 0.99
C ILE A 124 8.28 -8.36 0.00
N SER A 125 7.21 -7.62 0.29
CA SER A 125 6.03 -7.53 -0.57
C SER A 125 6.35 -6.90 -1.93
N MET A 126 7.16 -5.83 -1.96
CA MET A 126 7.57 -5.19 -3.21
C MET A 126 8.56 -6.04 -4.01
N LEU A 127 9.48 -6.74 -3.35
CA LEU A 127 10.35 -7.72 -4.02
C LEU A 127 9.53 -8.84 -4.68
N LEU A 128 8.47 -9.29 -4.01
CA LEU A 128 7.56 -10.28 -4.55
C LEU A 128 6.80 -9.77 -5.78
N VAL A 129 6.33 -8.52 -5.74
CA VAL A 129 5.72 -7.85 -6.89
C VAL A 129 6.69 -7.82 -8.07
N ILE A 130 7.94 -7.39 -7.84
CA ILE A 130 8.98 -7.32 -8.87
C ILE A 130 9.22 -8.71 -9.48
N PHE A 131 9.44 -9.72 -8.64
CA PHE A 131 9.68 -11.09 -9.09
C PHE A 131 8.54 -11.62 -9.97
N VAL A 132 7.29 -11.42 -9.53
CA VAL A 132 6.11 -11.87 -10.29
C VAL A 132 5.98 -11.13 -11.61
N CYS A 133 6.22 -9.81 -11.62
CA CYS A 133 6.15 -9.02 -12.85
C CYS A 133 7.24 -9.42 -13.84
N ILE A 134 8.48 -9.66 -13.40
CA ILE A 134 9.57 -10.16 -14.26
C ILE A 134 9.17 -11.50 -14.90
N ARG A 135 8.62 -12.43 -14.11
CA ARG A 135 8.18 -13.74 -14.66
C ARG A 135 7.08 -13.63 -15.69
N LYS A 136 6.23 -12.60 -15.61
CA LYS A 136 5.07 -12.41 -16.50
C LYS A 136 5.30 -11.39 -17.62
N ILE A 137 6.45 -10.72 -17.66
CA ILE A 137 6.73 -9.63 -18.60
C ILE A 137 6.67 -10.06 -20.07
N SER A 138 7.00 -11.32 -20.37
CA SER A 138 6.96 -11.87 -21.73
C SER A 138 5.54 -12.07 -22.25
N LYS A 139 4.57 -12.31 -21.36
CA LYS A 139 3.18 -12.58 -21.72
C LYS A 139 2.31 -11.34 -21.63
N GLU A 140 2.54 -10.50 -20.62
CA GLU A 140 1.68 -9.37 -20.29
C GLU A 140 2.51 -8.11 -20.01
N LYS A 141 3.31 -7.73 -21.02
CA LYS A 141 4.31 -6.66 -20.94
C LYS A 141 3.79 -5.39 -20.29
N THR A 142 2.67 -4.85 -20.77
CA THR A 142 2.12 -3.59 -20.25
C THR A 142 1.74 -3.70 -18.77
N SER A 143 1.03 -4.77 -18.38
CA SER A 143 0.60 -4.99 -16.99
C SER A 143 1.78 -5.24 -16.03
N ALA A 144 2.80 -5.94 -16.50
CA ALA A 144 4.02 -6.19 -15.74
C ALA A 144 4.85 -4.91 -15.55
N VAL A 145 4.94 -4.05 -16.57
CA VAL A 145 5.63 -2.75 -16.47
C VAL A 145 4.93 -1.84 -15.45
N TYR A 146 3.60 -1.80 -15.42
CA TYR A 146 2.88 -1.07 -14.36
C TYR A 146 3.21 -1.62 -12.96
N GLY A 147 3.29 -2.95 -12.80
CA GLY A 147 3.64 -3.54 -11.51
C GLY A 147 5.08 -3.23 -11.08
N LEU A 148 6.03 -3.27 -12.02
CA LEU A 148 7.43 -2.90 -11.77
C LEU A 148 7.58 -1.41 -11.44
N ALA A 149 6.96 -0.53 -12.22
CA ALA A 149 6.97 0.91 -11.97
C ALA A 149 6.34 1.23 -10.60
N GLY A 150 5.21 0.59 -10.29
CA GLY A 150 4.54 0.74 -9.00
C GLY A 150 5.41 0.28 -7.82
N ALA A 151 6.04 -0.90 -7.92
CA ALA A 151 6.93 -1.40 -6.87
C ALA A 151 8.19 -0.53 -6.69
N ALA A 152 8.80 -0.08 -7.79
CA ALA A 152 9.95 0.81 -7.74
C ALA A 152 9.58 2.15 -7.08
N LEU A 153 8.46 2.77 -7.47
CA LEU A 153 7.97 4.00 -6.86
C LEU A 153 7.64 3.80 -5.37
N PHE A 154 7.06 2.65 -5.00
CA PHE A 154 6.76 2.34 -3.60
C PHE A 154 8.04 2.25 -2.77
N ILE A 155 9.07 1.55 -3.26
CA ILE A 155 10.37 1.43 -2.61
C ILE A 155 11.03 2.81 -2.49
N LEU A 156 11.08 3.57 -3.59
CA LEU A 156 11.67 4.91 -3.59
C LEU A 156 10.95 5.85 -2.62
N ALA A 157 9.61 5.85 -2.63
CA ALA A 157 8.81 6.61 -1.67
C ALA A 157 9.12 6.19 -0.23
N GLY A 158 9.19 4.88 0.03
CA GLY A 158 9.54 4.31 1.35
C GLY A 158 10.95 4.68 1.84
N LEU A 159 11.92 4.83 0.94
CA LEU A 159 13.28 5.27 1.27
C LEU A 159 13.34 6.78 1.56
N VAL A 160 12.51 7.59 0.91
CA VAL A 160 12.40 9.03 1.16
C VAL A 160 11.86 9.34 2.58
N ILE A 161 11.05 8.44 3.18
CA ILE A 161 10.55 8.54 4.57
C ILE A 161 11.68 8.67 5.61
N GLY A 162 12.89 8.19 5.31
CA GLY A 162 14.02 8.28 6.23
C GLY A 162 14.50 9.71 6.52
N THR A 163 14.02 10.71 5.77
CA THR A 163 14.51 12.09 5.89
C THR A 163 13.37 13.03 6.31
N LYS A 164 13.28 13.34 7.61
CA LYS A 164 12.53 14.52 8.06
C LYS A 164 13.12 15.75 7.35
N GLY A 165 12.28 16.60 6.75
CA GLY A 165 12.74 17.84 6.12
C GLY A 165 12.16 18.07 4.72
N PHE A 166 12.96 18.74 3.90
CA PHE A 166 12.59 19.19 2.56
C PHE A 166 13.56 18.64 1.52
N THR A 167 13.06 18.40 0.32
CA THR A 167 13.87 18.20 -0.88
C THR A 167 13.61 19.40 -1.78
N GLY A 168 14.53 20.37 -1.80
CA GLY A 168 14.32 21.67 -2.43
C GLY A 168 13.15 22.42 -1.77
N PRO A 169 12.16 22.93 -2.55
CA PRO A 169 11.02 23.66 -1.99
C PRO A 169 9.88 22.75 -1.49
N ILE A 170 9.96 21.44 -1.70
CA ILE A 170 8.86 20.49 -1.43
C ILE A 170 9.16 19.69 -0.16
N LEU A 171 8.14 19.47 0.65
CA LEU A 171 8.21 18.59 1.81
C LEU A 171 8.40 17.13 1.40
N ASN A 172 9.30 16.42 2.08
CA ASN A 172 9.53 14.99 1.82
C ASN A 172 8.27 14.15 2.04
N VAL A 173 7.40 14.57 2.97
CA VAL A 173 6.11 13.91 3.22
C VAL A 173 5.13 14.07 2.05
N ASP A 174 5.14 15.21 1.35
CA ASP A 174 4.28 15.44 0.19
C ASP A 174 4.77 14.61 -1.00
N LEU A 175 6.09 14.57 -1.23
CA LEU A 175 6.71 13.70 -2.24
C LEU A 175 6.41 12.22 -1.98
N PHE A 176 6.40 11.82 -0.71
CA PHE A 176 6.04 10.48 -0.29
C PHE A 176 4.58 10.15 -0.66
N HIS A 177 3.61 10.99 -0.31
CA HIS A 177 2.20 10.74 -0.62
C HIS A 177 1.92 10.73 -2.12
N ILE A 178 2.53 11.66 -2.88
CA ILE A 178 2.39 11.70 -4.34
C ILE A 178 3.02 10.45 -4.97
N GLY A 179 4.23 10.05 -4.52
CA GLY A 179 4.92 8.85 -4.98
C GLY A 179 4.09 7.59 -4.72
N LEU A 180 3.52 7.47 -3.52
CA LEU A 180 2.61 6.38 -3.17
C LEU A 180 1.31 6.40 -3.98
N ALA A 181 0.77 7.58 -4.29
CA ALA A 181 -0.45 7.68 -5.08
C ALA A 181 -0.23 7.11 -6.49
N ILE A 182 0.87 7.51 -7.13
CA ILE A 182 1.27 6.98 -8.44
C ILE A 182 1.57 5.48 -8.33
N ALA A 183 2.28 5.05 -7.29
CA ALA A 183 2.55 3.64 -7.04
C ALA A 183 1.26 2.81 -6.93
N ASN A 184 0.28 3.26 -6.14
CA ASN A 184 -1.00 2.58 -5.94
C ASN A 184 -1.83 2.52 -7.22
N TYR A 185 -1.83 3.59 -8.02
CA TYR A 185 -2.45 3.57 -9.34
C TYR A 185 -1.83 2.51 -10.25
N CYS A 186 -0.49 2.46 -10.31
CA CYS A 186 0.26 1.52 -11.12
C CYS A 186 0.04 0.07 -10.66
N LEU A 187 0.17 -0.21 -9.36
CA LEU A 187 -0.03 -1.54 -8.77
C LEU A 187 -1.48 -2.02 -8.95
N GLY A 188 -2.46 -1.16 -8.67
CA GLY A 188 -3.88 -1.49 -8.86
C GLY A 188 -4.22 -1.77 -10.33
N THR A 189 -3.66 -0.98 -11.26
CA THR A 189 -3.83 -1.20 -12.71
C THR A 189 -3.17 -2.50 -13.17
N SER A 190 -2.00 -2.83 -12.62
CA SER A 190 -1.30 -4.08 -12.89
C SER A 190 -2.11 -5.28 -12.38
N ILE A 191 -2.56 -5.31 -11.12
CA ILE A 191 -3.39 -6.41 -10.59
C ILE A 191 -4.65 -6.64 -11.44
N LEU A 192 -5.30 -5.57 -11.90
CA LEU A 192 -6.51 -5.67 -12.73
C LEU A 192 -6.26 -6.35 -14.08
N LYS A 193 -5.06 -6.18 -14.64
CA LYS A 193 -4.73 -6.59 -16.01
C LYS A 193 -3.72 -7.74 -16.09
N LEU A 194 -3.12 -8.13 -14.97
CA LEU A 194 -2.10 -9.18 -14.90
C LEU A 194 -2.80 -10.52 -14.60
N LYS A 195 -2.90 -11.43 -15.56
CA LYS A 195 -3.59 -12.73 -15.48
C LYS A 195 -2.62 -13.91 -15.39
#